data_AF-Q5BY12-F1
#
_entry.id   AF-Q5BY12-F1
#
_cell.length_a   1.000
_cell.length_b   1.000
_cell.length_c   1.000
_cell.angle_alpha   90.00
_cell.angle_beta   90.00
_cell.angle_gamma   90.00
#
_symmetry.space_group_name_H-M   'P 1'
#
loop_
_entity.id
_entity.type
_entity.pdbx_description
1 polymer ?
#
loop_
_entity_poly.entity_id
_entity_poly.type
_entity_poly.pdbx_seq_one_letter_code
_entity_poly.pdbx_strand_id
1 'polypeptide(L)'
;MDPSFINELSNCLQHTVSPERETRRSAEAYLKAVELRPSYCLCLLHILQDSNVPVPTRMAAAITLKNFIKNHWHVDSDETDRIQASDRDGLRSQLIGAMLSVEGNIQSQLSEAISTIWREDFPEKWPNLIPDLVQRMAQLGADLNMVHGVLYTAHTLFKRYRHECAGPDLYREMKLVIGQFGAPLTELARISLFWLLDRIELQISRVCLQY
;
A
#
# COMPACT_ATOMS: atom_id res chain seq x y z
N MET A 1 -7.34 -18.73 2.93
CA MET A 1 -8.47 -17.77 2.97
C MET A 1 -9.73 -18.52 2.58
N ASP A 2 -10.80 -18.36 3.37
CA ASP A 2 -12.09 -19.02 3.14
C ASP A 2 -12.92 -18.22 2.10
N PRO A 3 -13.24 -18.78 0.93
CA PRO A 3 -14.01 -18.09 -0.10
C PRO A 3 -15.42 -17.69 0.36
N SER A 4 -16.02 -18.45 1.27
CA SER A 4 -17.36 -18.15 1.77
C SER A 4 -17.35 -16.83 2.56
N PHE A 5 -16.36 -16.65 3.43
CA PHE A 5 -16.21 -15.45 4.24
C PHE A 5 -15.89 -14.20 3.40
N ILE A 6 -15.11 -14.34 2.32
CA ILE A 6 -14.85 -13.23 1.38
C ILE A 6 -16.15 -12.76 0.73
N ASN A 7 -16.99 -13.70 0.28
CA ASN A 7 -18.28 -13.36 -0.32
C ASN A 7 -19.24 -12.71 0.67
N GLU A 8 -19.31 -13.22 1.91
CA GLU A 8 -20.08 -12.61 2.99
C GLU A 8 -19.65 -11.17 3.27
N LEU A 9 -18.33 -10.93 3.40
CA LEU A 9 -17.78 -9.60 3.62
C LEU A 9 -18.07 -8.67 2.44
N SER A 10 -17.89 -9.14 1.21
CA SER A 10 -18.18 -8.35 0.01
C SER A 10 -19.64 -7.92 -0.05
N ASN A 11 -20.58 -8.83 0.22
CA ASN A 11 -22.01 -8.52 0.30
C ASN A 11 -22.32 -7.53 1.42
N CYS A 12 -21.72 -7.72 2.60
CA CYS A 12 -21.90 -6.79 3.71
C CYS A 12 -21.37 -5.38 3.38
N LEU A 13 -20.21 -5.29 2.73
CA LEU A 13 -19.63 -4.03 2.28
C LEU A 13 -20.51 -3.34 1.23
N GLN A 14 -21.16 -4.08 0.34
CA GLN A 14 -22.16 -3.50 -0.57
C GLN A 14 -23.33 -2.89 0.21
N HIS A 15 -23.77 -3.51 1.29
CA HIS A 15 -24.84 -2.95 2.13
C HIS A 15 -24.43 -1.68 2.88
N THR A 16 -23.14 -1.49 3.20
CA THR A 16 -22.65 -0.25 3.82
C THR A 16 -22.78 0.99 2.93
N VAL A 17 -22.87 0.79 1.62
CA VAL A 17 -23.06 1.88 0.63
C VAL A 17 -24.52 2.00 0.16
N SER A 18 -25.45 1.28 0.77
CA SER A 18 -26.88 1.36 0.46
C SER A 18 -27.47 2.74 0.80
N PRO A 19 -28.44 3.26 0.01
CA PRO A 19 -29.17 4.48 0.38
C PRO A 19 -30.00 4.31 1.66
N GLU A 20 -30.37 3.08 2.00
CA GLU A 20 -31.20 2.76 3.16
C GLU A 20 -30.40 2.78 4.47
N ARG A 21 -30.84 3.60 5.43
CA ARG A 21 -30.12 3.80 6.70
C ARG A 21 -30.01 2.53 7.54
N GLU A 22 -31.08 1.73 7.62
CA GLU A 22 -31.10 0.54 8.46
C GLU A 22 -30.22 -0.58 7.89
N THR A 23 -30.20 -0.70 6.56
CA THR A 23 -29.32 -1.61 5.82
C THR A 23 -27.85 -1.24 6.04
N ARG A 24 -27.49 0.04 6.02
CA ARG A 24 -26.12 0.47 6.35
C ARG A 24 -25.75 0.17 7.80
N ARG A 25 -26.63 0.51 8.75
CA ARG A 25 -26.37 0.33 10.18
C ARG A 25 -26.17 -1.14 10.56
N SER A 26 -27.01 -2.02 10.02
CA SER A 26 -26.89 -3.47 10.24
C SER A 26 -25.60 -4.04 9.64
N ALA A 27 -25.22 -3.58 8.45
CA ALA A 27 -23.95 -3.97 7.82
C ALA A 27 -22.72 -3.49 8.62
N GLU A 28 -22.69 -2.23 9.06
CA GLU A 28 -21.60 -1.70 9.88
C GLU A 28 -21.49 -2.44 11.22
N ALA A 29 -22.62 -2.77 11.86
CA ALA A 29 -22.65 -3.56 13.08
C ALA A 29 -22.09 -4.98 12.87
N TYR A 30 -22.42 -5.61 11.74
CA TYR A 30 -21.87 -6.92 11.39
C TYR A 30 -20.36 -6.86 11.17
N LEU A 31 -19.85 -5.90 10.38
CA LEU A 31 -18.42 -5.74 10.14
C LEU A 31 -17.64 -5.59 11.44
N LYS A 32 -18.18 -4.81 12.38
CA LYS A 32 -17.59 -4.65 13.71
C LYS A 32 -17.63 -5.95 14.53
N ALA A 33 -18.71 -6.72 14.45
CA ALA A 33 -18.83 -7.98 15.17
C ALA A 33 -17.84 -9.06 14.69
N VAL A 34 -17.42 -9.01 13.41
CA VAL A 34 -16.49 -9.99 12.82
C VAL A 34 -15.06 -9.48 12.68
N GLU A 35 -14.75 -8.27 13.15
CA GLU A 35 -13.45 -7.61 12.88
C GLU A 35 -12.24 -8.35 13.48
N LEU A 36 -12.45 -9.13 14.56
CA LEU A 36 -11.39 -9.94 15.20
C LEU A 36 -11.33 -11.39 14.68
N ARG A 37 -12.10 -11.72 13.64
CA ARG A 37 -12.04 -13.06 13.03
C ARG A 37 -10.69 -13.21 12.29
N PRO A 38 -10.05 -14.39 12.35
CA PRO A 38 -8.82 -14.64 11.60
C PRO A 38 -8.98 -14.33 10.11
N SER A 39 -7.92 -13.78 9.52
CA SER A 39 -7.85 -13.34 8.12
C SER A 39 -8.80 -12.22 7.71
N TYR A 40 -9.50 -11.55 8.64
CA TYR A 40 -10.38 -10.43 8.33
C TYR A 40 -9.69 -9.33 7.50
N CYS A 41 -8.52 -8.86 7.95
CA CYS A 41 -7.77 -7.82 7.23
C CYS A 41 -7.27 -8.30 5.86
N LEU A 42 -6.90 -9.58 5.71
CA LEU A 42 -6.46 -10.16 4.45
C LEU A 42 -7.63 -10.29 3.46
N CYS A 43 -8.82 -10.66 3.95
CA CYS A 43 -10.03 -10.69 3.13
C CYS A 43 -10.42 -9.29 2.64
N LEU A 44 -10.34 -8.26 3.49
CA LEU A 44 -10.56 -6.87 3.06
C LEU A 44 -9.55 -6.42 1.99
N LEU A 45 -8.27 -6.79 2.15
CA LEU A 45 -7.23 -6.52 1.16
C LEU A 45 -7.52 -7.24 -0.17
N HIS A 46 -8.00 -8.48 -0.13
CA HIS A 46 -8.37 -9.20 -1.33
C HIS A 46 -9.55 -8.53 -2.07
N ILE A 47 -10.61 -8.15 -1.34
CA ILE A 47 -11.81 -7.52 -1.91
C ILE A 47 -11.47 -6.17 -2.55
N LEU A 48 -10.62 -5.35 -1.93
CA LEU A 48 -10.26 -4.05 -2.51
C LEU A 48 -9.37 -4.16 -3.75
N GLN A 49 -8.63 -5.26 -3.91
CA GLN A 49 -7.81 -5.53 -5.10
C GLN A 49 -8.61 -6.14 -6.25
N ASP A 50 -9.73 -6.82 -5.97
CA ASP A 50 -10.55 -7.45 -7.01
C ASP A 50 -11.24 -6.41 -7.90
N SER A 51 -10.83 -6.36 -9.17
CA SER A 51 -11.40 -5.46 -10.18
C SER A 51 -12.84 -5.81 -10.56
N ASN A 52 -13.33 -7.02 -10.25
CA ASN A 52 -14.70 -7.43 -10.51
C ASN A 52 -15.68 -6.86 -9.48
N VAL A 53 -15.19 -6.41 -8.33
CA VAL A 53 -16.01 -5.80 -7.28
C VAL A 53 -16.27 -4.33 -7.61
N PRO A 54 -17.50 -3.82 -7.43
CA PRO A 54 -17.81 -2.41 -7.68
C PRO A 54 -16.91 -1.45 -6.89
N VAL A 55 -16.49 -0.36 -7.52
CA VAL A 55 -15.61 0.66 -6.90
C VAL A 55 -16.11 1.16 -5.53
N PRO A 56 -17.42 1.43 -5.31
CA PRO A 56 -17.92 1.85 -3.99
C PRO A 56 -17.66 0.81 -2.90
N THR A 57 -17.81 -0.48 -3.22
CA THR A 57 -17.56 -1.60 -2.30
C THR A 57 -16.07 -1.76 -2.01
N ARG A 58 -15.21 -1.65 -3.04
CA ARG A 58 -13.75 -1.67 -2.87
C ARG A 58 -13.27 -0.51 -2.01
N MET A 59 -13.87 0.67 -2.18
CA MET A 59 -13.59 1.84 -1.36
C MET A 59 -14.03 1.63 0.10
N ALA A 60 -15.23 1.07 0.33
CA ALA A 60 -15.68 0.69 1.67
C ALA A 60 -14.73 -0.33 2.32
N ALA A 61 -14.23 -1.31 1.56
CA ALA A 61 -13.23 -2.27 2.03
C ALA A 61 -11.93 -1.59 2.46
N ALA A 62 -11.43 -0.64 1.65
CA ALA A 62 -10.20 0.10 1.95
C ALA A 62 -10.34 1.00 3.19
N ILE A 63 -11.48 1.68 3.34
CA ILE A 63 -11.78 2.49 4.54
C ILE A 63 -11.88 1.59 5.78
N THR A 64 -12.56 0.45 5.66
CA THR A 64 -12.72 -0.51 6.75
C THR A 64 -11.36 -1.09 7.17
N LEU A 65 -10.52 -1.47 6.21
CA LEU A 65 -9.17 -1.97 6.46
C LEU A 65 -8.31 -0.91 7.17
N LYS A 66 -8.34 0.33 6.69
CA LYS A 66 -7.62 1.43 7.32
C LYS A 66 -8.06 1.64 8.77
N ASN A 67 -9.37 1.68 9.01
CA ASN A 67 -9.91 1.87 10.35
C ASN A 67 -9.56 0.70 11.27
N PHE A 68 -9.61 -0.52 10.76
CA PHE A 68 -9.18 -1.72 11.48
C PHE A 68 -7.72 -1.62 11.92
N ILE A 69 -6.81 -1.27 11.01
CA ILE A 69 -5.38 -1.08 11.31
C ILE A 69 -5.19 0.04 12.32
N LYS A 70 -5.83 1.19 12.12
CA LYS A 70 -5.73 2.32 13.04
C LYS A 70 -6.13 1.97 14.47
N ASN A 71 -7.14 1.12 14.64
CA ASN A 71 -7.69 0.79 15.96
C ASN A 71 -7.00 -0.39 16.65
N HIS A 72 -6.39 -1.31 15.90
CA HIS A 72 -5.91 -2.59 16.44
C HIS A 72 -4.41 -2.86 16.21
N TRP A 73 -3.73 -2.06 15.39
CA TRP A 73 -2.34 -2.34 15.04
C TRP A 73 -1.37 -2.00 16.17
N HIS A 74 -1.59 -0.87 16.85
CA HIS A 74 -0.86 -0.52 18.06
C HIS A 74 -1.35 -1.38 19.23
N VAL A 75 -0.41 -1.96 19.97
CA VAL A 75 -0.68 -2.79 21.14
C VAL A 75 0.11 -2.19 22.29
N ASP A 76 -0.60 -1.67 23.29
CA ASP A 76 0.01 -1.18 24.52
C ASP A 76 0.72 -2.34 25.24
N SER A 77 1.77 -2.03 26.02
CA SER A 77 2.60 -3.04 26.70
C SER A 77 1.82 -4.00 27.60
N ASP A 78 0.65 -3.57 28.07
CA ASP A 78 -0.19 -4.29 29.02
C ASP A 78 -1.40 -4.98 28.34
N GLU A 79 -1.59 -4.78 27.03
CA GLU A 79 -2.68 -5.40 26.27
C GLU A 79 -2.23 -6.64 25.49
N THR A 80 -3.15 -7.58 25.31
CA THR A 80 -2.92 -8.75 24.45
C THR A 80 -3.19 -8.37 22.99
N ASP A 81 -2.24 -8.71 22.11
CA ASP A 81 -2.43 -8.53 20.67
C ASP A 81 -3.64 -9.32 20.20
N ARG A 82 -4.63 -8.61 19.66
CA ARG A 82 -5.90 -9.18 19.20
C ARG A 82 -5.81 -9.67 17.75
N ILE A 83 -4.76 -9.26 17.03
CA ILE A 83 -4.50 -9.67 15.65
C ILE A 83 -3.55 -10.88 15.69
N GLN A 84 -3.86 -11.91 14.90
CA GLN A 84 -2.96 -13.04 14.77
C GLN A 84 -1.65 -12.63 14.09
N ALA A 85 -0.52 -13.15 14.59
CA ALA A 85 0.79 -12.86 14.00
C ALA A 85 0.85 -13.19 12.49
N SER A 86 0.20 -14.29 12.07
CA SER A 86 0.08 -14.67 10.65
C SER A 86 -0.64 -13.63 9.80
N ASP A 87 -1.66 -12.97 10.36
CA ASP A 87 -2.41 -11.93 9.66
C ASP A 87 -1.58 -10.65 9.55
N ARG A 88 -0.82 -10.29 10.60
CA ARG A 88 0.11 -9.16 10.54
C ARG A 88 1.18 -9.37 9.46
N ASP A 89 1.80 -10.55 9.45
CA ASP A 89 2.84 -10.91 8.48
C ASP A 89 2.30 -10.97 7.06
N GLY A 90 1.11 -11.57 6.90
CA GLY A 90 0.41 -11.66 5.62
C GLY A 90 0.06 -10.28 5.08
N LEU A 91 -0.35 -9.35 5.94
CA LEU A 91 -0.70 -7.99 5.55
C LEU A 91 0.54 -7.23 5.11
N ARG A 92 1.62 -7.26 5.91
CA ARG A 92 2.92 -6.64 5.57
C ARG A 92 3.46 -7.14 4.24
N SER A 93 3.36 -8.44 3.97
CA SER A 93 3.84 -9.05 2.73
C SER A 93 3.04 -8.66 1.48
N GLN A 94 1.75 -8.33 1.63
CA GLN A 94 0.84 -8.07 0.50
C GLN A 94 0.56 -6.58 0.28
N LEU A 95 0.70 -5.73 1.29
CA LEU A 95 0.33 -4.31 1.23
C LEU A 95 1.01 -3.53 0.09
N ILE A 96 2.29 -3.77 -0.13
CA ILE A 96 3.03 -3.08 -1.22
C ILE A 96 2.50 -3.52 -2.58
N GLY A 97 2.24 -4.82 -2.77
CA GLY A 97 1.60 -5.31 -3.98
C GLY A 97 0.21 -4.72 -4.18
N ALA A 98 -0.57 -4.60 -3.11
CA ALA A 98 -1.90 -3.99 -3.15
C ALA A 98 -1.85 -2.52 -3.53
N MET A 99 -0.94 -1.74 -2.95
CA MET A 99 -0.73 -0.32 -3.23
C MET A 99 -0.37 -0.05 -4.70
N LEU A 100 0.37 -0.97 -5.34
CA LEU A 100 0.72 -0.90 -6.76
C LEU A 100 -0.41 -1.36 -7.69
N SER A 101 -1.37 -2.16 -7.19
CA SER A 101 -2.49 -2.68 -7.98
C SER A 101 -3.72 -1.78 -8.02
N VAL A 102 -3.76 -0.73 -7.20
CA VAL A 102 -4.90 0.19 -7.09
C VAL A 102 -4.49 1.62 -7.36
N GLU A 103 -5.44 2.43 -7.82
CA GLU A 103 -5.22 3.84 -8.18
C GLU A 103 -6.24 4.76 -7.48
N GLY A 104 -5.95 6.07 -7.47
CA GLY A 104 -6.87 7.10 -7.01
C GLY A 104 -7.19 7.03 -5.51
N ASN A 105 -8.46 7.18 -5.16
CA ASN A 105 -8.87 7.33 -3.77
C ASN A 105 -8.64 6.06 -2.91
N ILE A 106 -8.70 4.87 -3.51
CA ILE A 106 -8.42 3.60 -2.82
C ILE A 106 -6.94 3.55 -2.41
N GLN A 107 -6.05 3.95 -3.32
CA GLN A 107 -4.62 4.04 -3.06
C GLN A 107 -4.31 5.02 -1.91
N SER A 108 -5.01 6.15 -1.84
CA SER A 108 -4.89 7.09 -0.72
C SER A 108 -5.26 6.47 0.63
N GLN A 109 -6.33 5.66 0.70
CA GLN A 109 -6.70 4.94 1.92
C GLN A 109 -5.64 3.92 2.34
N LEU A 110 -5.09 3.16 1.36
CA LEU A 110 -4.00 2.22 1.64
C LEU A 110 -2.74 2.93 2.11
N SER A 111 -2.40 4.10 1.55
CA SER A 111 -1.24 4.85 2.02
C SER A 111 -1.34 5.26 3.48
N GLU A 112 -2.53 5.66 3.93
CA GLU A 112 -2.77 6.04 5.33
C GLU A 112 -2.68 4.81 6.26
N ALA A 113 -3.20 3.67 5.80
CA ALA A 113 -3.06 2.39 6.48
C ALA A 113 -1.59 1.95 6.62
N ILE A 114 -0.81 1.96 5.52
CA ILE A 114 0.62 1.61 5.54
C ILE A 114 1.40 2.59 6.41
N SER A 115 1.08 3.87 6.39
CA SER A 115 1.75 4.89 7.24
C SER A 115 1.58 4.60 8.73
N THR A 116 0.43 4.04 9.11
CA THR A 116 0.14 3.61 10.48
C THR A 116 1.00 2.40 10.84
N ILE A 117 1.00 1.36 10.00
CA ILE A 117 1.82 0.15 10.22
C ILE A 117 3.30 0.48 10.28
N TRP A 118 3.77 1.33 9.36
CA TRP A 118 5.15 1.79 9.32
C TRP A 118 5.57 2.39 10.67
N ARG A 119 4.75 3.27 11.26
CA ARG A 119 5.07 3.96 12.52
C ARG A 119 5.32 2.97 13.67
N GLU A 120 4.61 1.87 13.67
CA GLU A 120 4.65 0.88 14.77
C GLU A 120 5.69 -0.22 14.54
N ASP A 121 5.95 -0.58 13.28
CA ASP A 121 6.70 -1.78 12.93
C ASP A 121 8.02 -1.52 12.20
N PHE A 122 8.24 -0.34 11.62
CA PHE A 122 9.48 -0.04 10.90
C PHE A 122 10.48 0.68 11.80
N PRO A 123 11.78 0.32 11.76
CA PRO A 123 12.41 -0.71 10.92
C PRO A 123 12.46 -2.12 11.52
N GLU A 124 12.25 -2.30 12.82
CA GLU A 124 12.60 -3.54 13.54
C GLU A 124 11.73 -4.75 13.17
N LYS A 125 10.40 -4.56 13.12
CA LYS A 125 9.44 -5.65 12.84
C LYS A 125 9.20 -5.83 11.35
N TRP A 126 9.34 -4.77 10.54
CA TRP A 126 9.13 -4.79 9.09
C TRP A 126 10.36 -4.32 8.27
N PRO A 127 11.49 -5.04 8.36
CA PRO A 127 12.75 -4.62 7.73
C PRO A 127 12.71 -4.69 6.19
N ASN A 128 11.87 -5.57 5.63
CA ASN A 128 11.83 -5.83 4.18
C ASN A 128 11.07 -4.76 3.38
N LEU A 129 10.46 -3.78 4.03
CA LEU A 129 9.63 -2.76 3.37
C LEU A 129 10.36 -1.97 2.28
N ILE A 130 11.55 -1.45 2.57
CA ILE A 130 12.37 -0.74 1.59
C ILE A 130 12.99 -1.70 0.55
N PRO A 131 13.59 -2.84 0.95
CA PRO A 131 14.07 -3.85 0.00
C PRO A 131 13.00 -4.28 -1.02
N ASP A 132 11.75 -4.48 -0.58
CA ASP A 132 10.65 -4.87 -1.46
C ASP A 132 10.34 -3.75 -2.47
N LEU A 133 10.29 -2.48 -2.04
CA LEU A 133 10.11 -1.34 -2.96
C LEU A 133 11.25 -1.24 -3.97
N VAL A 134 12.49 -1.42 -3.53
CA VAL A 134 13.67 -1.41 -4.41
C VAL A 134 13.63 -2.57 -5.40
N GLN A 135 13.26 -3.77 -4.95
CA GLN A 135 13.13 -4.94 -5.80
C GLN A 135 12.05 -4.73 -6.88
N ARG A 136 10.88 -4.20 -6.50
CA ARG A 136 9.81 -3.85 -7.44
C ARG A 136 10.29 -2.79 -8.43
N MET A 137 11.03 -1.78 -7.99
CA MET A 137 11.59 -0.77 -8.88
C MET A 137 12.58 -1.37 -9.89
N ALA A 138 13.47 -2.28 -9.45
CA ALA A 138 14.51 -2.88 -10.29
C ALA A 138 13.97 -3.91 -11.29
N GLN A 139 13.02 -4.76 -10.88
CA GLN A 139 12.40 -5.76 -11.75
C GLN A 139 11.59 -5.15 -12.90
N LEU A 140 11.15 -3.90 -12.73
CA LEU A 140 10.16 -3.25 -13.58
C LEU A 140 10.78 -2.19 -14.50
N GLY A 141 12.11 -2.11 -14.61
CA GLY A 141 12.82 -1.14 -15.45
C GLY A 141 12.46 -1.13 -16.95
N ALA A 142 11.58 -2.01 -17.41
CA ALA A 142 11.01 -2.02 -18.76
C ALA A 142 9.60 -1.38 -18.84
N ASP A 143 8.85 -1.26 -17.74
CA ASP A 143 7.49 -0.70 -17.70
C ASP A 143 7.46 0.60 -16.89
N LEU A 144 7.40 1.73 -17.61
CA LEU A 144 7.36 3.07 -17.03
C LEU A 144 6.14 3.30 -16.13
N ASN A 145 5.00 2.67 -16.40
CA ASN A 145 3.79 2.84 -15.59
C ASN A 145 3.99 2.20 -14.21
N MET A 146 4.63 1.03 -14.17
CA MET A 146 4.91 0.34 -12.93
C MET A 146 6.01 1.04 -12.12
N VAL A 147 7.08 1.51 -12.78
CA VAL A 147 8.11 2.35 -12.13
C VAL A 147 7.47 3.60 -11.51
N HIS A 148 6.58 4.26 -12.25
CA HIS A 148 5.84 5.40 -11.72
C HIS A 148 4.99 5.03 -10.50
N GLY A 149 4.30 3.89 -10.52
CA GLY A 149 3.53 3.39 -9.37
C GLY A 149 4.39 3.14 -8.13
N VAL A 150 5.58 2.56 -8.29
CA VAL A 150 6.54 2.33 -7.19
C VAL A 150 7.07 3.65 -6.64
N LEU A 151 7.48 4.57 -7.51
CA LEU A 151 7.95 5.90 -7.10
C LEU A 151 6.86 6.72 -6.43
N TYR A 152 5.63 6.66 -6.91
CA TYR A 152 4.47 7.30 -6.30
C TYR A 152 4.19 6.72 -4.91
N THR A 153 4.23 5.40 -4.78
CA THR A 153 4.07 4.71 -3.50
C THR A 153 5.16 5.14 -2.52
N ALA A 154 6.43 5.07 -2.92
CA ALA A 154 7.57 5.49 -2.12
C ALA A 154 7.45 6.97 -1.71
N HIS A 155 7.10 7.85 -2.65
CA HIS A 155 6.87 9.28 -2.37
C HIS A 155 5.79 9.48 -1.31
N THR A 156 4.66 8.78 -1.43
CA THR A 156 3.53 8.95 -0.51
C THR A 156 3.89 8.48 0.90
N LEU A 157 4.64 7.39 1.03
CA LEU A 157 5.17 6.92 2.31
C LEU A 157 6.19 7.90 2.90
N PHE A 158 7.14 8.38 2.09
CA PHE A 158 8.18 9.30 2.56
C PHE A 158 7.67 10.70 2.85
N LYS A 159 6.51 11.10 2.32
CA LYS A 159 5.88 12.38 2.64
C LYS A 159 5.61 12.53 4.14
N ARG A 160 5.42 11.42 4.86
CA ARG A 160 5.27 11.39 6.33
C ARG A 160 6.39 12.11 7.05
N TYR A 161 7.65 11.93 6.61
CA TYR A 161 8.82 12.55 7.23
C TYR A 161 8.75 14.09 7.28
N ARG A 162 7.93 14.72 6.42
CA ARG A 162 7.77 16.18 6.41
C ARG A 162 7.04 16.72 7.64
N HIS A 163 6.27 15.87 8.32
CA HIS A 163 5.39 16.24 9.42
C HIS A 163 5.76 15.55 10.74
N GLU A 164 6.77 14.68 10.73
CA GLU A 164 7.24 13.96 11.90
C GLU A 164 8.21 14.83 12.72
N CYS A 165 8.14 14.75 14.05
CA CYS A 165 9.02 15.54 14.91
C CYS A 165 10.46 15.06 14.81
N ALA A 166 11.39 16.01 14.63
CA ALA A 166 12.82 15.71 14.56
C ALA A 166 13.30 15.07 15.87
N GLY A 167 13.97 13.92 15.74
CA GLY A 167 14.48 13.15 16.86
C GLY A 167 15.52 12.12 16.43
N PRO A 168 16.27 11.54 17.38
CA PRO A 168 17.33 10.57 17.08
C PRO A 168 16.80 9.35 16.32
N ASP A 169 15.63 8.85 16.69
CA ASP A 169 15.00 7.68 16.06
C ASP A 169 14.59 7.99 14.62
N LEU A 170 13.99 9.17 14.39
CA LEU A 170 13.66 9.63 13.04
C LEU A 170 14.91 9.72 12.15
N TYR A 171 16.01 10.30 12.66
CA TYR A 171 17.24 10.40 11.88
C TYR A 171 17.87 9.04 11.58
N ARG A 172 17.78 8.10 12.53
CA ARG A 172 18.26 6.72 12.33
C ARG A 172 17.44 6.03 11.24
N GLU A 173 16.12 6.15 11.31
CA GLU A 173 15.18 5.63 10.31
C GLU A 173 15.46 6.24 8.93
N MET A 174 15.55 7.56 8.83
CA MET A 174 15.85 8.27 7.58
C MET A 174 17.19 7.86 6.97
N LYS A 175 18.24 7.70 7.80
CA LYS A 175 19.55 7.21 7.33
C LYS A 175 19.45 5.79 6.74
N LEU A 176 18.65 4.93 7.36
CA LEU A 176 18.42 3.57 6.86
C LEU A 176 17.68 3.61 5.52
N VAL A 177 16.60 4.41 5.41
CA VAL A 177 15.85 4.57 4.16
C VAL A 177 16.72 5.15 3.05
N ILE A 178 17.46 6.23 3.32
CA ILE A 178 18.36 6.85 2.33
C ILE A 178 19.48 5.88 1.92
N GLY A 179 20.05 5.14 2.86
CA GLY A 179 21.09 4.16 2.59
C GLY A 179 20.64 3.01 1.69
N GLN A 180 19.38 2.58 1.81
CA GLN A 180 18.84 1.46 1.02
C GLN A 180 18.17 1.92 -0.28
N PHE A 181 17.46 3.05 -0.29
CA PHE A 181 16.67 3.53 -1.43
C PHE A 181 17.44 4.53 -2.32
N GLY A 182 18.44 5.23 -1.78
CA GLY A 182 19.14 6.33 -2.46
C GLY A 182 19.93 5.91 -3.70
N ALA A 183 20.75 4.85 -3.58
CA ALA A 183 21.52 4.35 -4.72
C ALA A 183 20.62 3.76 -5.83
N PRO A 184 19.62 2.90 -5.54
CA PRO A 184 18.67 2.44 -6.54
C PRO A 184 17.92 3.57 -7.26
N LEU A 185 17.50 4.61 -6.53
CA LEU A 185 16.81 5.77 -7.11
C LEU A 185 17.72 6.57 -8.05
N THR A 186 18.98 6.76 -7.67
CA THR A 186 19.97 7.49 -8.48
C THR A 186 20.31 6.72 -9.74
N GLU A 187 20.45 5.40 -9.64
CA GLU A 187 20.69 4.55 -10.80
C GLU A 187 19.49 4.55 -11.76
N LEU A 188 18.26 4.47 -11.23
CA LEU A 188 17.05 4.60 -12.05
C LEU A 188 17.02 5.93 -12.80
N ALA A 189 17.35 7.04 -12.14
CA ALA A 189 17.39 8.36 -12.75
C ALA A 189 18.46 8.44 -13.86
N ARG A 190 19.64 7.88 -13.61
CA ARG A 190 20.75 7.80 -14.60
C ARG A 190 20.33 7.00 -15.84
N ILE A 191 19.74 5.82 -15.64
CA ILE A 191 19.25 4.96 -16.71
C ILE A 191 18.16 5.70 -17.51
N SER A 192 17.19 6.31 -16.83
CA SER A 192 16.09 7.04 -17.49
C SER A 192 16.59 8.20 -18.34
N LEU A 193 17.59 8.95 -17.84
CA LEU A 193 18.23 10.04 -18.59
C LEU A 193 18.99 9.52 -19.81
N PHE A 194 19.71 8.40 -19.68
CA PHE A 194 20.42 7.77 -20.78
C PHE A 194 19.47 7.34 -21.91
N TRP A 195 18.36 6.66 -21.59
CA TRP A 195 17.33 6.28 -22.58
C TRP A 195 16.72 7.48 -23.29
N LEU A 196 16.51 8.59 -22.56
CA LEU A 196 15.96 9.81 -23.15
C LEU A 196 16.93 10.41 -24.17
N LEU A 197 18.22 10.47 -23.83
CA LEU A 197 19.27 10.99 -24.72
C LEU A 197 19.43 10.12 -25.97
N ASP A 198 19.55 8.80 -25.82
CA ASP A 198 19.66 7.85 -26.94
C ASP A 198 18.44 7.94 -27.87
N ARG A 199 17.23 8.07 -27.31
CA ARG A 199 16.01 8.23 -28.10
C ARG A 199 15.99 9.56 -28.86
N ILE A 200 16.48 10.65 -28.28
CA ILE A 200 16.61 11.94 -28.96
C ILE A 200 17.62 11.83 -30.11
N GLU A 201 18.80 11.23 -29.89
CA GLU A 201 19.81 11.02 -30.93
C GLU A 201 19.29 10.17 -32.10
N LEU A 202 18.52 9.12 -31.81
CA LEU A 202 17.87 8.29 -32.82
C LEU A 202 16.82 9.06 -33.63
N GLN A 203 16.03 9.93 -32.99
CA GLN A 203 15.05 10.77 -33.70
C GLN A 203 15.76 11.79 -34.59
N ILE A 204 16.80 12.47 -34.08
CA ILE A 204 17.61 13.41 -34.85
C ILE A 204 18.22 12.70 -36.07
N SER A 205 18.84 11.53 -35.86
CA SER A 205 19.47 10.75 -36.94
C SER A 205 18.46 10.31 -38.00
N ARG A 206 17.25 9.92 -37.62
CA ARG A 206 16.17 9.57 -38.55
C ARG A 206 15.69 10.76 -39.38
N VAL A 207 15.58 11.94 -38.78
CA VAL A 207 15.22 13.18 -39.50
C VAL A 207 16.33 13.59 -40.45
N CYS A 208 17.59 13.52 -40.03
CA CYS A 208 18.74 13.85 -40.88
C CYS A 208 18.91 12.90 -42.08
N LEU A 209 18.50 11.63 -41.98
CA LEU A 209 18.55 10.66 -43.09
C LEU A 209 17.40 10.80 -44.11
N GLN A 210 16.42 11.68 -43.84
CA GLN A 210 15.30 11.96 -44.75
C GLN A 210 15.52 13.22 -45.62
N TYR A 211 16.69 13.87 -45.50
CA TYR A 211 17.16 14.99 -46.31
C TYR A 211 18.49 14.64 -46.99
#